data_AF-A0A915DEN3-F1
#
_entry.id   AF-A0A915DEN3-F1
#
_cell.length_a   1.000
_cell.length_b   1.000
_cell.length_c   1.000
_cell.angle_alpha   90.00
_cell.angle_beta   90.00
_cell.angle_gamma   90.00
#
_symmetry.space_group_name_H-M   'P 1'
#
loop_
_entity.id
_entity.type
_entity.pdbx_description
1 polymer ?
#
loop_
_entity_poly.entity_id
_entity_poly.type
_entity_poly.pdbx_seq_one_letter_code
_entity_poly.pdbx_strand_id
1 'polypeptide(L)'
;MHFLLWKHFSDALDLANEVLPLILPDDDDTRFELYMFRAKCFFDSRDVSRARQDAQMAVVLKPDNVDVQNLLAILNTPVCGPLL
;
A
#
# COMPACT_ATOMS: atom_id res chain seq x y z
N MET A 1 -11.08 18.14 11.92
CA MET A 1 -9.83 17.36 12.12
C MET A 1 -9.60 16.30 11.02
N HIS A 2 -10.64 15.70 10.41
CA HIS A 2 -10.49 14.69 9.35
C HIS A 2 -9.84 15.19 8.03
N PHE A 3 -10.08 16.46 7.64
CA PHE A 3 -9.56 17.04 6.40
C PHE A 3 -8.04 17.26 6.37
N LEU A 4 -7.44 17.58 7.52
CA LEU A 4 -5.99 17.81 7.62
C LEU A 4 -5.23 16.49 7.55
N LEU A 5 -5.76 15.44 8.19
CA LEU A 5 -5.19 14.10 8.15
C LEU A 5 -5.12 13.59 6.70
N TRP A 6 -6.21 13.75 5.94
CA TRP A 6 -6.29 13.29 4.55
C TRP A 6 -5.35 14.06 3.61
N LYS A 7 -5.19 15.37 3.81
CA LYS A 7 -4.21 16.17 3.06
C LYS A 7 -2.77 15.69 3.29
N HIS A 8 -2.42 15.38 4.54
CA HIS A 8 -1.08 14.84 4.84
C HIS A 8 -0.87 13.46 4.21
N PHE A 9 -1.90 12.64 4.09
CA PHE A 9 -1.82 11.36 3.37
C PHE A 9 -1.63 11.54 1.86
N SER A 10 -2.26 12.54 1.21
CA SER A 10 -2.01 12.78 -0.22
C SER A 10 -0.59 13.28 -0.47
N ASP A 11 -0.13 14.25 0.32
CA ASP A 11 1.22 14.81 0.16
C ASP A 11 2.31 13.73 0.36
N ALA A 12 2.11 12.84 1.34
CA ALA A 12 3.02 11.74 1.61
C ALA A 12 2.99 10.65 0.51
N LEU A 13 1.82 10.39 -0.08
CA LEU A 13 1.69 9.47 -1.21
C LEU A 13 2.34 10.01 -2.48
N ASP A 14 2.22 11.31 -2.74
CA ASP A 14 2.87 11.99 -3.86
C ASP A 14 4.39 11.91 -3.72
N LEU A 15 4.93 12.22 -2.54
CA LEU A 15 6.35 12.05 -2.25
C LEU A 15 6.79 10.59 -2.44
N ALA A 16 6.00 9.63 -1.99
CA ALA A 16 6.31 8.21 -2.17
C ALA A 16 6.40 7.81 -3.65
N ASN A 17 5.54 8.37 -4.51
CA ASN A 17 5.60 8.12 -5.95
C ASN A 17 6.86 8.72 -6.60
N GLU A 18 7.30 9.89 -6.13
CA GLU A 18 8.52 10.56 -6.61
C GLU A 18 9.80 9.83 -6.16
N VAL A 19 9.81 9.30 -4.94
CA VAL A 19 10.98 8.66 -4.34
C VAL A 19 11.16 7.21 -4.80
N LEU A 20 10.09 6.47 -5.08
CA LEU A 20 10.17 5.06 -5.51
C LEU A 20 11.19 4.81 -6.65
N PRO A 21 11.22 5.59 -7.75
CA PRO A 21 12.19 5.38 -8.83
C PRO A 21 13.64 5.76 -8.46
N LEU A 22 13.84 6.48 -7.34
CA LEU A 22 15.15 6.92 -6.86
C LEU A 22 15.79 5.92 -5.90
N ILE A 23 15.00 4.99 -5.34
CA ILE A 23 15.52 3.96 -4.44
C ILE A 23 16.34 2.95 -5.24
N LEU A 24 17.50 2.58 -4.70
CA LEU A 24 18.37 1.59 -5.32
C LEU A 24 17.64 0.24 -5.45
N PRO A 25 17.79 -0.48 -6.58
CA PRO A 25 17.10 -1.75 -6.77
C PRO A 25 17.46 -2.83 -5.74
N ASP A 26 18.62 -2.75 -5.10
CA ASP A 26 19.10 -3.70 -4.09
C ASP A 26 18.70 -3.31 -2.65
N ASP A 27 18.06 -2.16 -2.45
CA ASP A 27 17.53 -1.75 -1.15
C ASP A 27 16.09 -2.27 -0.96
N ASP A 28 15.98 -3.59 -0.78
CA ASP A 28 14.70 -4.28 -0.60
C ASP A 28 13.96 -3.82 0.67
N ASP A 29 14.68 -3.37 1.70
CA ASP A 29 14.09 -2.87 2.94
C ASP A 29 13.33 -1.57 2.71
N THR A 30 13.98 -0.56 2.13
CA THR A 30 13.34 0.73 1.86
C THR A 30 12.22 0.58 0.82
N ARG A 31 12.44 -0.24 -0.22
CA ARG A 31 11.40 -0.53 -1.23
C ARG A 31 10.18 -1.21 -0.59
N PHE A 32 10.40 -2.18 0.30
CA PHE A 32 9.33 -2.85 1.04
C PHE A 32 8.52 -1.86 1.86
N GLU A 33 9.19 -1.01 2.66
CA GLU A 33 8.52 -0.02 3.50
C GLU A 33 7.69 0.96 2.65
N LEU A 34 8.23 1.38 1.51
CA LEU A 34 7.54 2.29 0.61
C LEU A 34 6.30 1.66 -0.05
N TYR A 35 6.42 0.42 -0.54
CA TYR A 35 5.27 -0.31 -1.07
C TYR A 35 4.20 -0.54 0.00
N MET A 36 4.60 -0.89 1.23
CA MET A 36 3.67 -1.04 2.34
C MET A 36 2.96 0.27 2.71
N PHE A 37 3.69 1.39 2.71
CA PHE A 37 3.13 2.70 2.96
C PHE A 37 2.10 3.09 1.89
N ARG A 38 2.45 2.96 0.60
CA ARG A 38 1.54 3.28 -0.52
C ARG A 38 0.32 2.37 -0.51
N ALA A 39 0.50 1.06 -0.26
CA ALA A 39 -0.61 0.10 -0.16
C ALA A 39 -1.61 0.48 0.93
N LYS A 40 -1.15 0.88 2.12
CA LYS A 40 -2.00 1.34 3.22
C LYS A 40 -2.74 2.64 2.87
N CYS A 41 -2.06 3.60 2.25
CA CYS A 41 -2.70 4.84 1.80
C CYS A 41 -3.82 4.59 0.79
N PHE A 42 -3.58 3.71 -0.19
CA PHE A 42 -4.60 3.34 -1.16
C PHE A 42 -5.75 2.54 -0.53
N PHE A 43 -5.46 1.69 0.45
CA PHE A 43 -6.49 0.98 1.19
C PHE A 43 -7.39 1.94 1.97
N ASP A 44 -6.82 2.90 2.69
CA ASP A 44 -7.55 3.93 3.43
C ASP A 44 -8.36 4.83 2.49
N SER A 45 -7.86 5.10 1.28
CA SER A 45 -8.59 5.82 0.24
C SER A 45 -9.60 4.95 -0.54
N ARG A 46 -9.82 3.70 -0.13
CA ARG A 46 -10.69 2.69 -0.77
C ARG A 46 -10.31 2.33 -2.21
N ASP A 47 -9.09 2.63 -2.64
CA ASP A 47 -8.54 2.18 -3.90
C ASP A 47 -7.91 0.79 -3.74
N VAL A 48 -8.78 -0.21 -3.62
CA VAL A 48 -8.38 -1.60 -3.37
C VAL A 48 -7.47 -2.15 -4.47
N SER A 49 -7.65 -1.69 -5.72
CA SER A 49 -6.84 -2.14 -6.86
C SER A 49 -5.39 -1.71 -6.72
N ARG A 50 -5.13 -0.42 -6.47
CA ARG A 50 -3.76 0.08 -6.27
C ARG A 50 -3.16 -0.42 -4.97
N ALA A 51 -3.96 -0.53 -3.91
CA ALA A 51 -3.52 -1.12 -2.65
C ALA A 51 -3.02 -2.56 -2.83
N ARG A 52 -3.76 -3.38 -3.61
CA ARG A 52 -3.38 -4.76 -3.91
C ARG A 52 -2.09 -4.82 -4.72
N GLN A 53 -1.95 -3.97 -5.73
CA GLN A 53 -0.75 -3.94 -6.56
C GLN A 53 0.51 -3.67 -5.72
N ASP A 54 0.47 -2.64 -4.86
CA ASP A 54 1.62 -2.32 -4.02
C ASP A 54 1.88 -3.41 -2.95
N ALA A 55 0.83 -3.99 -2.36
CA ALA A 55 0.99 -5.11 -1.44
C ALA A 55 1.60 -6.36 -2.11
N GLN A 56 1.29 -6.60 -3.40
CA GLN A 56 1.91 -7.66 -4.19
C GLN A 56 3.41 -7.40 -4.44
N MET A 57 3.79 -6.14 -4.64
CA MET A 57 5.21 -5.79 -4.74
C MET A 57 5.93 -5.97 -3.40
N ALA A 58 5.30 -5.58 -2.28
CA ALA A 58 5.87 -5.76 -0.96
C ALA A 58 6.08 -7.23 -0.57
N VAL A 59 5.12 -8.13 -0.87
CA VAL A 59 5.25 -9.56 -0.52
C VAL A 59 6.35 -10.27 -1.31
N VAL A 60 6.68 -9.79 -2.52
CA VAL A 60 7.82 -10.32 -3.29
C VAL A 60 9.14 -10.01 -2.59
N LEU A 61 9.25 -8.85 -1.95
CA LEU A 61 10.47 -8.42 -1.24
C LEU A 61 10.60 -9.10 0.13
N LYS A 62 9.49 -9.24 0.87
CA LYS A 62 9.46 -9.89 2.19
C LYS A 62 8.31 -10.89 2.29
N PRO A 63 8.47 -12.12 1.78
CA PRO A 63 7.40 -13.11 1.72
C PRO A 63 6.92 -13.56 3.10
N ASP A 64 7.81 -13.57 4.10
CA ASP A 64 7.50 -14.01 5.47
C ASP A 64 6.95 -12.87 6.36
N ASN A 65 6.76 -11.67 5.81
CA ASN A 65 6.24 -10.56 6.58
C ASN A 65 4.72 -10.72 6.83
N VAL A 66 4.35 -10.84 8.10
CA VAL A 66 2.95 -11.09 8.51
C VAL A 66 2.03 -9.91 8.17
N ASP A 67 2.52 -8.67 8.20
CA ASP A 67 1.71 -7.49 7.92
C ASP A 67 1.25 -7.44 6.47
N VAL A 68 2.14 -7.72 5.51
CA VAL A 68 1.76 -7.76 4.08
C VAL A 68 0.85 -8.94 3.78
N GLN A 69 1.05 -10.10 4.43
CA GLN A 69 0.16 -11.25 4.29
C GLN A 69 -1.25 -10.93 4.78
N ASN A 70 -1.36 -10.30 5.96
CA ASN A 70 -2.65 -9.88 6.52
C ASN A 70 -3.34 -8.85 5.62
N LEU A 71 -2.59 -7.86 5.12
CA LEU A 71 -3.13 -6.86 4.20
C LEU A 71 -3.65 -7.50 2.90
N LEU A 72 -2.89 -8.44 2.31
CA LEU A 72 -3.34 -9.16 1.11
C LEU A 72 -4.57 -10.03 1.38
N ALA A 73 -4.67 -10.67 2.55
CA ALA A 73 -5.86 -11.43 2.92
C ALA A 73 -7.11 -10.53 2.95
N ILE A 74 -7.00 -9.34 3.54
CA ILE A 74 -8.08 -8.34 3.55
C ILE A 74 -8.41 -7.88 2.12
N LEU A 75 -7.41 -7.48 1.34
CA LEU A 75 -7.58 -6.95 -0.02
C LEU A 75 -8.12 -7.97 -1.03
N ASN A 76 -7.87 -9.26 -0.81
CA ASN A 76 -8.34 -10.34 -1.68
C ASN A 76 -9.66 -10.95 -1.21
N THR A 77 -10.16 -10.56 -0.03
CA THR A 77 -11.51 -10.93 0.38
C THR A 77 -12.49 -10.27 -0.58
N PRO A 78 -13.30 -11.04 -1.33
CA PRO A 78 -14.31 -10.47 -2.18
C PRO A 78 -15.27 -9.69 -1.28
N VAL A 79 -15.42 -8.39 -1.53
CA VAL A 79 -16.52 -7.63 -0.93
C VAL A 79 -17.79 -8.30 -1.47
N CYS A 80 -18.49 -9.04 -0.60
CA CYS A 80 -19.81 -9.53 -0.92
C CYS A 80 -20.63 -8.27 -1.25
N GLY A 81 -20.96 -8.09 -2.53
CA GLY A 81 -21.79 -6.98 -2.97
C GLY A 81 -23.12 -7.01 -2.20
N PRO A 82 -23.82 -5.86 -2.07
CA PRO A 82 -25.14 -5.91 -1.48
C PRO A 82 -25.99 -6.92 -2.25
N LEU A 83 -26.67 -7.80 -1.51
CA LEU A 83 -27.82 -8.54 -2.00
C LEU A 83 -28.81 -7.50 -2.56
N LEU A 84 -28.73 -7.23 -3.86
CA LEU A 84 -29.77 -6.52 -4.61
C LEU A 84 -30.68 -7.55 -5.26
#